data_AF-A0A970VJS9-F1
#
_entry.id   AF-A0A970VJS9-F1
#
_cell.length_a   1.000
_cell.length_b   1.000
_cell.length_c   1.000
_cell.angle_alpha   90.00
_cell.angle_beta   90.00
_cell.angle_gamma   90.00
#
_symmetry.space_group_name_H-M   'P 1'
#
loop_
_entity.id
_entity.type
_entity.pdbx_description
1 polymer ?
#
loop_
_entity_poly.entity_id
_entity_poly.type
_entity_poly.pdbx_seq_one_letter_code
_entity_poly.pdbx_strand_id
1 'polypeptide(L)'
;MNNDPRNSPIHSAVDDYFADMNDRPSLQYKVLAQTRGEVKVKKKRSVGLVLLIALMLIVAGAFAWTLSRTYFEDVAKMTFENGEHYEEWDLDEKRAIIRLMQEHGLVDDETADALAVGTHEAIDQHMLARYGVEDMPGDMSMISLTRILWVELGPYTHWTNETWVWYTDMMLGIGLLTEHNDMDVYETPGDEAIAPEEAIEIAKQKLLSEGTLTEEQLFQATVMWHYMTHASDVNREKLQYWITYSVDNQSYYTAMWPDGTILQ
;
A
#
# COMPACT_ATOMS: atom_id res chain seq x y z
N MET A 1 -21.05 -20.07 -90.18
CA MET A 1 -21.58 -19.06 -89.23
C MET A 1 -22.12 -19.84 -88.05
N ASN A 2 -21.38 -19.85 -86.94
CA ASN A 2 -21.70 -20.65 -85.75
C ASN A 2 -22.09 -19.68 -84.64
N ASN A 3 -23.39 -19.56 -84.36
CA ASN A 3 -23.94 -18.74 -83.29
C ASN A 3 -23.85 -19.53 -81.99
N ASP A 4 -22.86 -19.19 -81.16
CA ASP A 4 -22.75 -19.72 -79.81
C ASP A 4 -23.77 -19.01 -78.89
N PRO A 5 -24.78 -19.72 -78.35
CA PRO A 5 -25.82 -19.14 -77.52
C PRO A 5 -25.30 -18.65 -76.15
N ARG A 6 -24.02 -18.86 -75.82
CA ARG A 6 -23.37 -18.42 -74.58
C ARG A 6 -22.99 -16.93 -74.55
N ASN A 7 -23.20 -16.19 -75.64
CA ASN A 7 -22.82 -14.77 -75.76
C ASN A 7 -24.04 -13.85 -75.89
N SER A 8 -25.10 -14.14 -75.14
CA SER A 8 -26.28 -13.29 -75.02
C SER A 8 -26.11 -12.34 -73.82
N PRO A 9 -26.42 -11.04 -73.94
CA PRO A 9 -26.34 -10.06 -72.83
C PRO A 9 -27.19 -10.44 -71.61
N ILE A 10 -28.16 -11.34 -71.79
CA ILE A 10 -29.02 -11.84 -70.71
C ILE A 10 -28.25 -12.84 -69.83
N HIS A 11 -27.36 -13.65 -70.42
CA HIS A 11 -26.55 -14.62 -69.66
C HIS A 11 -25.52 -13.91 -68.76
N SER A 12 -24.85 -12.87 -69.24
CA SER A 12 -23.90 -12.10 -68.42
C SER A 12 -24.59 -11.34 -67.29
N ALA A 13 -25.81 -10.81 -67.53
CA ALA A 13 -26.56 -10.10 -66.49
C ALA A 13 -27.07 -11.02 -65.38
N VAL A 14 -27.37 -12.29 -65.68
CA VAL A 14 -27.76 -13.29 -64.68
C VAL A 14 -26.54 -13.75 -63.88
N ASP A 15 -25.41 -14.00 -64.54
CA ASP A 15 -24.17 -14.43 -63.86
C ASP A 15 -23.61 -13.34 -62.93
N ASP A 16 -23.67 -12.06 -63.32
CA ASP A 16 -23.26 -10.93 -62.46
C ASP A 16 -24.17 -10.77 -61.24
N TYR A 17 -25.48 -11.04 -61.37
CA TYR A 17 -26.43 -10.93 -60.26
C TYR A 17 -26.22 -12.04 -59.21
N PHE A 18 -25.75 -13.22 -59.62
CA PHE A 18 -25.45 -14.33 -58.71
C PHE A 18 -24.00 -14.37 -58.22
N ALA A 19 -23.06 -13.70 -58.90
CA ALA A 19 -21.68 -13.56 -58.45
C ALA A 19 -21.59 -12.85 -57.09
N ASP A 20 -22.34 -11.77 -56.88
CA ASP A 20 -22.37 -11.03 -55.59
C ASP A 20 -23.09 -11.80 -54.46
N MET A 21 -23.84 -12.86 -54.81
CA MET A 21 -24.57 -13.70 -53.84
C MET A 21 -23.69 -14.83 -53.27
N ASN A 22 -22.60 -15.20 -53.96
CA ASN A 22 -21.65 -16.23 -53.50
C ASN A 22 -20.57 -15.69 -52.55
N ASP A 23 -20.27 -14.39 -52.57
CA ASP A 23 -19.23 -13.78 -51.73
C ASP A 23 -19.72 -13.32 -50.35
N ARG A 24 -21.01 -13.51 -50.04
CA ARG A 24 -21.58 -13.16 -48.74
C ARG A 24 -21.84 -14.42 -47.92
N PRO A 25 -21.10 -14.69 -46.83
CA PRO A 25 -21.40 -15.82 -45.98
C PRO A 25 -22.85 -15.69 -45.49
N SER A 26 -23.65 -16.72 -45.75
CA SER A 26 -25.06 -16.76 -45.39
C SER A 26 -25.22 -16.44 -43.90
N LEU A 27 -26.33 -15.81 -43.52
CA LEU A 27 -26.67 -15.56 -42.12
C LEU A 27 -26.54 -16.83 -41.26
N GLN A 28 -26.79 -17.99 -41.85
CA GLN A 28 -26.60 -19.30 -41.22
C GLN A 28 -25.13 -19.57 -40.88
N TYR A 29 -24.17 -19.23 -41.74
CA TYR A 29 -22.74 -19.35 -41.46
C TYR A 29 -22.29 -18.39 -40.35
N LYS A 30 -22.80 -17.14 -40.34
CA LYS A 30 -22.50 -16.16 -39.28
C LYS A 30 -23.03 -16.58 -37.91
N VAL A 31 -24.24 -17.15 -37.87
CA VAL A 31 -24.84 -17.67 -36.63
C VAL A 31 -24.10 -18.93 -36.16
N LEU A 32 -23.72 -19.83 -37.07
CA LEU A 32 -22.97 -21.04 -36.75
C LEU A 32 -21.55 -20.75 -36.23
N ALA A 33 -20.85 -19.77 -36.81
CA ALA A 33 -19.53 -19.32 -36.35
C ALA A 33 -19.58 -18.66 -34.95
N GLN A 34 -20.68 -17.96 -34.62
CA GLN A 34 -20.91 -17.42 -33.28
C GLN A 34 -21.18 -18.53 -32.25
N THR A 35 -21.90 -19.59 -32.62
CA THR A 35 -22.16 -20.74 -31.71
C THR A 35 -20.99 -21.68 -31.53
N ARG A 36 -20.04 -21.75 -32.49
CA ARG A 36 -18.82 -22.57 -32.38
C ARG A 36 -17.67 -21.90 -31.63
N GLY A 37 -17.83 -20.64 -31.20
CA GLY A 37 -16.77 -19.91 -30.49
C GLY A 37 -15.57 -19.52 -31.37
N GLU A 38 -15.71 -19.62 -32.70
CA GLU A 38 -14.65 -19.30 -33.67
C GLU A 38 -14.40 -17.78 -33.78
N VAL A 39 -15.34 -16.95 -33.31
CA VAL A 39 -15.14 -15.52 -33.11
C VAL A 39 -14.50 -15.29 -31.74
N LYS A 40 -13.17 -15.10 -31.71
CA LYS A 40 -12.46 -14.57 -30.54
C LYS A 40 -12.97 -13.16 -30.22
N VAL A 41 -13.98 -13.06 -29.37
CA VAL A 41 -14.31 -11.80 -28.69
C VAL A 41 -13.12 -11.44 -27.80
N LYS A 42 -12.30 -10.47 -28.23
CA LYS A 42 -11.37 -9.78 -27.33
C LYS A 42 -12.23 -9.15 -26.24
N LYS A 43 -12.28 -9.76 -25.06
CA LYS A 43 -12.87 -9.17 -23.85
C LYS A 43 -12.10 -7.89 -23.54
N LYS A 44 -12.52 -6.76 -24.11
CA LYS A 44 -12.10 -5.44 -23.65
C LYS A 44 -12.72 -5.28 -22.26
N ARG A 45 -11.93 -5.54 -21.21
CA ARG A 45 -12.32 -5.16 -19.85
C ARG A 45 -12.65 -3.67 -19.93
N SER A 46 -13.90 -3.31 -19.63
CA SER A 46 -14.34 -1.92 -19.70
C SER A 46 -13.45 -1.11 -18.77
N VAL A 47 -12.69 -0.16 -19.30
CA VAL A 47 -11.83 0.74 -18.51
C VAL A 47 -12.64 1.40 -17.39
N GLY A 48 -13.93 1.68 -17.64
CA GLY A 48 -14.85 2.19 -16.62
C GLY A 48 -15.14 1.21 -15.48
N LEU A 49 -15.19 -0.11 -15.73
CA LEU A 49 -15.35 -1.12 -14.68
C LEU A 49 -14.08 -1.26 -13.84
N VAL A 50 -12.91 -1.21 -14.48
CA VAL A 50 -11.61 -1.22 -13.77
C VAL A 50 -11.46 0.02 -12.91
N LEU A 51 -11.82 1.21 -13.43
CA LEU A 51 -11.82 2.45 -12.66
C LEU A 51 -12.84 2.43 -11.51
N LEU A 52 -14.04 1.89 -11.71
CA LEU A 52 -15.04 1.74 -10.65
C LEU A 52 -14.57 0.78 -9.54
N ILE A 53 -13.95 -0.35 -9.90
CA ILE A 53 -13.36 -1.27 -8.91
C ILE A 53 -12.19 -0.60 -8.20
N ALA A 54 -11.32 0.11 -8.91
CA ALA A 54 -10.23 0.86 -8.31
C ALA A 54 -10.74 1.94 -7.34
N LEU A 55 -11.76 2.71 -7.73
CA LEU A 55 -12.41 3.71 -6.87
C LEU A 55 -13.06 3.07 -5.64
N MET A 56 -13.75 1.94 -5.79
CA MET A 56 -14.33 1.22 -4.66
C MET A 56 -13.26 0.65 -3.71
N LEU A 57 -12.13 0.16 -4.25
CA LEU A 57 -10.98 -0.27 -3.45
C LEU A 57 -10.30 0.90 -2.73
N ILE A 58 -10.21 2.07 -3.37
CA ILE A 58 -9.66 3.30 -2.75
C ILE A 58 -10.55 3.75 -1.60
N VAL A 59 -11.88 3.78 -1.77
CA VAL A 59 -12.82 4.20 -0.72
C VAL A 59 -12.84 3.18 0.44
N ALA A 60 -12.85 1.88 0.15
CA ALA A 60 -12.77 0.85 1.18
C ALA A 60 -11.41 0.88 1.92
N GLY A 61 -10.32 1.14 1.20
CA GLY A 61 -8.97 1.29 1.75
C GLY A 61 -8.83 2.51 2.67
N ALA A 62 -9.33 3.68 2.26
CA ALA A 62 -9.29 4.89 3.08
C ALA A 62 -10.15 4.78 4.35
N PHE A 63 -11.28 4.05 4.30
CA PHE A 63 -12.12 3.82 5.48
C PHE A 63 -11.46 2.83 6.46
N ALA A 64 -10.89 1.73 5.97
CA ALA A 64 -10.11 0.79 6.80
C ALA A 64 -8.87 1.48 7.41
N TRP A 65 -8.23 2.37 6.67
CA TRP A 65 -7.12 3.21 7.12
C TRP A 65 -7.49 4.21 8.21
N THR A 66 -8.71 4.77 8.18
CA THR A 66 -9.14 5.74 9.19
C THR A 66 -9.54 5.05 10.50
N LEU A 67 -10.24 3.91 10.41
CA LEU A 67 -10.65 3.14 11.59
C LEU A 67 -9.44 2.55 12.34
N SER A 68 -8.36 2.26 11.62
CA SER A 68 -7.12 1.78 12.23
C SER A 68 -6.38 2.88 12.99
N ARG A 69 -6.37 4.14 12.52
CA ARG A 69 -5.69 5.26 13.20
C ARG A 69 -6.24 5.51 14.62
N THR A 70 -7.56 5.55 14.77
CA THR A 70 -8.20 5.75 16.09
C THR A 70 -7.83 4.64 17.07
N TYR A 71 -7.78 3.38 16.60
CA TYR A 71 -7.34 2.26 17.44
C TYR A 71 -5.91 2.47 17.95
N PHE A 72 -4.97 2.82 17.07
CA PHE A 72 -3.58 3.03 17.48
C PHE A 72 -3.40 4.25 18.39
N GLU A 73 -4.15 5.32 18.16
CA GLU A 73 -4.16 6.49 19.05
C GLU A 73 -4.62 6.12 20.46
N ASP A 74 -5.64 5.26 20.58
CA ASP A 74 -6.13 4.81 21.88
C ASP A 74 -5.18 3.81 22.54
N VAL A 75 -4.57 2.88 21.78
CA VAL A 75 -3.49 2.02 22.30
C VAL A 75 -2.31 2.89 22.77
N ALA A 76 -1.91 3.89 22.01
CA ALA A 76 -0.82 4.79 22.37
C ALA A 76 -1.11 5.58 23.64
N LYS A 77 -2.33 6.10 23.82
CA LYS A 77 -2.74 6.74 25.07
C LYS A 77 -2.67 5.76 26.24
N MET A 78 -3.17 4.54 26.08
CA MET A 78 -3.06 3.51 27.11
C MET A 78 -1.60 3.20 27.45
N THR A 79 -0.71 3.11 26.46
CA THR A 79 0.73 2.94 26.66
C THR A 79 1.35 4.10 27.45
N PHE A 80 0.96 5.33 27.14
CA PHE A 80 1.44 6.50 27.88
C PHE A 80 0.95 6.51 29.34
N GLU A 81 -0.32 6.14 29.58
CA GLU A 81 -0.95 6.17 30.91
C GLU A 81 -0.45 5.03 31.82
N ASN A 82 -0.26 3.83 31.26
CA ASN A 82 0.01 2.61 32.03
C ASN A 82 1.48 2.15 31.95
N GLY A 83 2.29 2.79 31.10
CA GLY A 83 3.70 2.43 30.87
C GLY A 83 3.92 1.57 29.63
N GLU A 84 5.16 1.60 29.12
CA GLU A 84 5.53 0.99 27.83
C GLU A 84 5.55 -0.55 27.83
N HIS A 85 5.68 -1.16 29.01
CA HIS A 85 5.87 -2.60 29.17
C HIS A 85 4.53 -3.29 29.47
N TYR A 86 3.92 -3.88 28.45
CA TYR A 86 2.64 -4.60 28.55
C TYR A 86 2.65 -5.70 29.63
N GLU A 87 3.78 -6.37 29.84
CA GLU A 87 3.92 -7.41 30.86
C GLU A 87 3.75 -6.88 32.29
N GLU A 88 3.97 -5.58 32.51
CA GLU A 88 3.83 -4.91 33.80
C GLU A 88 2.39 -4.43 34.07
N TRP A 89 1.53 -4.43 33.04
CA TRP A 89 0.16 -3.98 33.16
C TRP A 89 -0.67 -4.87 34.08
N ASP A 90 -1.54 -4.24 34.85
CA ASP A 90 -2.49 -4.91 35.71
C ASP A 90 -3.64 -5.56 34.91
N LEU A 91 -4.49 -6.30 35.61
CA LEU A 91 -5.56 -7.05 34.96
C LEU A 91 -6.60 -6.16 34.29
N ASP A 92 -6.89 -5.01 34.88
CA ASP A 92 -7.92 -4.11 34.37
C ASP A 92 -7.41 -3.34 33.14
N GLU A 93 -6.13 -2.98 33.12
CA GLU A 93 -5.42 -2.42 31.96
C GLU A 93 -5.38 -3.42 30.79
N LYS A 94 -5.04 -4.69 31.07
CA LYS A 94 -5.08 -5.76 30.06
C LYS A 94 -6.50 -6.05 29.54
N ARG A 95 -7.53 -5.92 30.38
CA ARG A 95 -8.93 -6.00 29.93
C ARG A 95 -9.34 -4.79 29.09
N ALA A 96 -8.83 -3.61 29.41
CA ALA A 96 -9.14 -2.40 28.65
C ALA A 96 -8.65 -2.50 27.21
N ILE A 97 -7.45 -3.05 26.96
CA ILE A 97 -6.98 -3.23 25.58
C ILE A 97 -7.80 -4.28 24.81
N ILE A 98 -8.30 -5.34 25.47
CA ILE A 98 -9.23 -6.29 24.83
C ILE A 98 -10.55 -5.61 24.45
N ARG A 99 -11.10 -4.74 25.30
CA ARG A 99 -12.30 -3.96 24.96
C ARG A 99 -12.03 -3.04 23.77
N LEU A 100 -10.88 -2.38 23.75
CA LEU A 100 -10.49 -1.54 22.63
C LEU A 100 -10.38 -2.37 21.33
N MET A 101 -9.75 -3.55 21.39
CA MET A 101 -9.69 -4.46 20.25
C MET A 101 -11.09 -4.91 19.78
N GLN A 102 -12.03 -5.14 20.71
CA GLN A 102 -13.42 -5.44 20.37
C GLN A 102 -14.11 -4.26 19.67
N GLU A 103 -13.99 -3.04 20.21
CA GLU A 103 -14.57 -1.81 19.66
C GLU A 103 -14.12 -1.54 18.22
N HIS A 104 -12.88 -1.92 17.89
CA HIS A 104 -12.30 -1.80 16.56
C HIS A 104 -12.42 -3.08 15.70
N GLY A 105 -13.13 -4.11 16.17
CA GLY A 105 -13.44 -5.32 15.41
C GLY A 105 -12.26 -6.28 15.22
N LEU A 106 -11.21 -6.18 16.05
CA LEU A 106 -10.06 -7.08 16.07
C LEU A 106 -10.32 -8.35 16.89
N VAL A 107 -11.31 -8.28 17.79
CA VAL A 107 -11.78 -9.38 18.64
C VAL A 107 -13.32 -9.44 18.54
N ASP A 108 -13.88 -10.63 18.40
CA ASP A 108 -15.33 -10.82 18.39
C ASP A 108 -15.94 -10.76 19.80
N ASP A 109 -17.25 -10.52 19.89
CA ASP A 109 -17.96 -10.34 21.16
C ASP A 109 -17.83 -11.54 22.11
N GLU A 110 -17.87 -12.78 21.59
CA GLU A 110 -17.78 -13.98 22.43
C GLU A 110 -16.40 -14.09 23.08
N THR A 111 -15.36 -13.86 22.29
CA THR A 111 -13.98 -13.84 22.77
C THR A 111 -13.75 -12.69 23.76
N ALA A 112 -14.25 -11.50 23.46
CA ALA A 112 -14.11 -10.33 24.34
C ALA A 112 -14.82 -10.53 25.69
N ASP A 113 -16.06 -11.05 25.68
CA ASP A 113 -16.83 -11.35 26.89
C ASP A 113 -16.13 -12.42 27.75
N ALA A 114 -15.56 -13.45 27.13
CA ALA A 114 -14.81 -14.49 27.84
C ALA A 114 -13.55 -13.92 28.50
N LEU A 115 -12.81 -13.05 27.81
CA LEU A 115 -11.60 -12.41 28.32
C LEU A 115 -11.89 -11.32 29.36
N ALA A 116 -13.04 -10.64 29.28
CA ALA A 116 -13.45 -9.62 30.24
C ALA A 116 -13.56 -10.14 31.68
N VAL A 117 -13.92 -11.42 31.84
CA VAL A 117 -13.96 -12.12 33.15
C VAL A 117 -12.80 -13.09 33.36
N GLY A 118 -11.85 -13.11 32.42
CA GLY A 118 -10.69 -14.00 32.41
C GLY A 118 -9.58 -13.59 33.39
N THR A 119 -8.53 -14.42 33.42
CA THR A 119 -7.28 -14.20 34.18
C THR A 119 -6.23 -13.50 33.32
N HIS A 120 -5.13 -13.05 33.93
CA HIS A 120 -3.96 -12.52 33.20
C HIS A 120 -3.49 -13.51 32.12
N GLU A 121 -3.34 -14.78 32.48
CA GLU A 121 -2.84 -15.81 31.58
C GLU A 121 -3.72 -15.98 30.35
N ALA A 122 -5.04 -15.90 30.50
CA ALA A 122 -5.96 -16.02 29.37
C ALA A 122 -5.81 -14.85 28.38
N ILE A 123 -5.69 -13.62 28.89
CA ILE A 123 -5.50 -12.42 28.08
C ILE A 123 -4.11 -12.44 27.43
N ASP A 124 -3.08 -12.80 28.20
CA ASP A 124 -1.70 -12.85 27.72
C ASP A 124 -1.52 -13.88 26.61
N GLN A 125 -2.16 -15.05 26.71
CA GLN A 125 -2.15 -16.03 25.62
C GLN A 125 -2.85 -15.50 24.37
N HIS A 126 -3.95 -14.76 24.52
CA HIS A 126 -4.61 -14.12 23.38
C HIS A 126 -3.70 -13.08 22.71
N MET A 127 -3.08 -12.21 23.50
CA MET A 127 -2.18 -11.18 23.01
C MET A 127 -0.91 -11.76 22.37
N LEU A 128 -0.30 -12.79 22.98
CA LEU A 128 0.85 -13.50 22.41
C LEU A 128 0.51 -14.21 21.11
N ALA A 129 -0.69 -14.80 20.99
CA ALA A 129 -1.10 -15.46 19.75
C ALA A 129 -1.20 -14.48 18.56
N ARG A 130 -1.49 -13.20 18.82
CA ARG A 130 -1.61 -12.17 17.80
C ARG A 130 -0.32 -11.38 17.57
N TYR A 131 0.32 -10.96 18.66
CA TYR A 131 1.43 -10.01 18.64
C TYR A 131 2.78 -10.62 19.04
N GLY A 132 2.81 -11.88 19.49
CA GLY A 132 4.05 -12.58 19.81
C GLY A 132 5.01 -12.69 18.61
N VAL A 133 6.27 -12.96 18.91
CA VAL A 133 7.32 -13.16 17.91
C VAL A 133 7.69 -14.64 17.88
N GLU A 134 7.69 -15.24 16.69
CA GLU A 134 7.90 -16.69 16.52
C GLU A 134 9.24 -17.17 17.11
N ASP A 135 10.29 -16.37 16.94
CA ASP A 135 11.63 -16.66 17.46
C ASP A 135 11.78 -16.44 18.98
N MET A 136 10.77 -15.84 19.63
CA MET A 136 10.75 -15.55 21.07
C MET A 136 9.39 -15.97 21.68
N PRO A 137 9.08 -17.28 21.68
CA PRO A 137 7.76 -17.77 22.07
C PRO A 137 7.49 -17.51 23.55
N GLY A 138 6.36 -16.86 23.83
CA GLY A 138 5.93 -16.54 25.20
C GLY A 138 6.53 -15.27 25.79
N ASP A 139 7.40 -14.56 25.06
CA ASP A 139 7.98 -13.31 25.52
C ASP A 139 7.00 -12.14 25.34
N MET A 140 6.39 -11.73 26.45
CA MET A 140 5.43 -10.62 26.46
C MET A 140 6.08 -9.25 26.33
N SER A 141 7.38 -9.12 26.60
CA SER A 141 8.11 -7.84 26.46
C SER A 141 8.15 -7.34 25.01
N MET A 142 7.86 -8.23 24.06
CA MET A 142 7.73 -7.89 22.65
C MET A 142 6.38 -7.24 22.30
N ILE A 143 5.38 -7.32 23.18
CA ILE A 143 4.06 -6.69 22.98
C ILE A 143 4.19 -5.21 23.33
N SER A 144 4.37 -4.39 22.30
CA SER A 144 4.52 -2.94 22.39
C SER A 144 3.60 -2.25 21.39
N LEU A 145 3.38 -0.94 21.55
CA LEU A 145 2.69 -0.10 20.56
C LEU A 145 3.30 -0.30 19.15
N THR A 146 4.63 -0.26 19.07
CA THR A 146 5.43 -0.54 17.87
C THR A 146 5.06 -1.92 17.28
N ARG A 147 5.09 -2.99 18.09
CA ARG A 147 4.72 -4.32 17.60
C ARG A 147 3.28 -4.42 17.10
N ILE A 148 2.33 -3.79 17.80
CA ILE A 148 0.93 -3.75 17.41
C ILE A 148 0.80 -3.06 16.03
N LEU A 149 1.40 -1.88 15.87
CA LEU A 149 1.44 -1.17 14.58
C LEU A 149 2.06 -2.01 13.47
N TRP A 150 3.16 -2.71 13.73
CA TRP A 150 3.80 -3.59 12.74
C TRP A 150 2.87 -4.72 12.27
N VAL A 151 2.15 -5.36 13.20
CA VAL A 151 1.25 -6.48 12.87
C VAL A 151 0.02 -5.99 12.11
N GLU A 152 -0.55 -4.86 12.51
CA GLU A 152 -1.81 -4.36 11.96
C GLU A 152 -1.65 -3.51 10.69
N LEU A 153 -0.61 -2.66 10.62
CA LEU A 153 -0.32 -1.82 9.45
C LEU A 153 0.71 -2.43 8.50
N GLY A 154 1.37 -3.50 8.93
CA GLY A 154 2.48 -4.12 8.21
C GLY A 154 3.84 -3.48 8.53
N PRO A 155 4.92 -4.06 7.98
CA PRO A 155 6.29 -3.63 8.24
C PRO A 155 6.54 -2.14 7.94
N TYR A 156 7.31 -1.48 8.80
CA TYR A 156 7.72 -0.08 8.62
C TYR A 156 8.42 0.20 7.29
N THR A 157 9.09 -0.82 6.74
CA THR A 157 9.73 -0.77 5.42
C THR A 157 8.76 -0.57 4.26
N HIS A 158 7.45 -0.69 4.49
CA HIS A 158 6.42 -0.44 3.49
C HIS A 158 5.57 0.80 3.80
N TRP A 159 5.86 1.49 4.90
CA TRP A 159 5.11 2.68 5.28
C TRP A 159 5.43 3.83 4.34
N THR A 160 4.39 4.53 3.90
CA THR A 160 4.54 5.76 3.13
C THR A 160 5.00 6.89 4.05
N ASN A 161 5.52 7.99 3.47
CA ASN A 161 5.83 9.19 4.26
C ASN A 161 4.59 9.68 5.03
N GLU A 162 3.40 9.65 4.43
CA GLU A 162 2.15 10.05 5.10
C GLU A 162 1.88 9.22 6.37
N THR A 163 2.12 7.91 6.32
CA THR A 163 1.97 7.04 7.50
C THR A 163 2.97 7.42 8.59
N TRP A 164 4.22 7.67 8.21
CA TRP A 164 5.25 8.07 9.16
C TRP A 164 4.95 9.43 9.81
N VAL A 165 4.50 10.41 9.03
CA VAL A 165 4.07 11.73 9.52
C VAL A 165 2.96 11.56 10.56
N TRP A 166 1.89 10.82 10.22
CA TRP A 166 0.81 10.58 11.16
C TRP A 166 1.30 9.88 12.44
N TYR A 167 2.16 8.87 12.31
CA TYR A 167 2.68 8.14 13.46
C TYR A 167 3.50 9.07 14.38
N THR A 168 4.39 9.89 13.82
CA THR A 168 5.19 10.81 14.65
C THR A 168 4.35 11.93 15.25
N ASP A 169 3.35 12.43 14.53
CA ASP A 169 2.39 13.40 15.06
C ASP A 169 1.59 12.82 16.23
N MET A 170 1.11 11.58 16.11
CA MET A 170 0.42 10.87 17.19
C MET A 170 1.33 10.75 18.42
N MET A 171 2.57 10.28 18.23
CA MET A 171 3.53 10.09 19.32
C MET A 171 3.88 11.41 20.03
N LEU A 172 4.08 12.50 19.27
CA LEU A 172 4.31 13.84 19.81
C LEU A 172 3.08 14.36 20.56
N GLY A 173 1.89 14.22 19.96
CA GLY A 173 0.64 14.74 20.52
C GLY A 173 0.25 14.06 21.84
N ILE A 174 0.61 12.79 22.01
CA ILE A 174 0.37 12.03 23.25
C ILE A 174 1.49 12.25 24.27
N GLY A 175 2.71 12.61 23.82
CA GLY A 175 3.88 12.79 24.68
C GLY A 175 4.75 11.53 24.82
N LEU A 176 4.54 10.52 23.96
CA LEU A 176 5.41 9.35 23.84
C LEU A 176 6.69 9.66 23.07
N LEU A 177 6.69 10.73 22.28
CA LEU A 177 7.88 11.27 21.62
C LEU A 177 8.15 12.70 22.12
N THR A 178 9.40 12.93 22.53
CA THR A 178 9.91 14.19 23.07
C THR A 178 11.28 14.50 22.45
N GLU A 179 11.81 15.70 22.71
CA GLU A 179 13.14 16.11 22.26
C GLU A 179 14.30 15.27 22.83
N HIS A 180 14.03 14.46 23.85
CA HIS A 180 15.01 13.59 24.50
C HIS A 180 15.08 12.18 23.91
N ASN A 181 14.11 11.81 23.06
CA ASN A 181 14.12 10.53 22.38
C ASN A 181 15.10 10.54 21.20
N ASP A 182 15.79 9.42 20.99
CA ASP A 182 16.66 9.17 19.84
C ASP A 182 15.83 8.59 18.68
N MET A 183 14.93 9.42 18.13
CA MET A 183 14.00 9.04 17.07
C MET A 183 13.85 10.17 16.06
N ASP A 184 13.53 9.82 14.82
CA ASP A 184 13.22 10.78 13.76
C ASP A 184 11.77 11.27 13.86
N VAL A 185 11.57 12.52 13.45
CA VAL A 185 10.27 13.14 13.23
C VAL A 185 10.08 13.35 11.74
N TYR A 186 8.94 12.90 11.22
CA TYR A 186 8.61 12.98 9.80
C TYR A 186 7.59 14.08 9.57
N GLU A 187 7.77 14.83 8.48
CA GLU A 187 6.85 15.88 8.07
C GLU A 187 6.43 15.74 6.61
N THR A 188 5.34 16.42 6.26
CA THR A 188 4.97 16.62 4.86
C THR A 188 5.75 17.83 4.34
N PRO A 189 6.50 17.72 3.23
CA PRO A 189 7.21 18.86 2.66
C PRO A 189 6.27 20.04 2.37
N GLY A 190 6.65 21.23 2.83
CA GLY A 190 5.91 22.46 2.58
C GLY A 190 6.37 23.21 1.33
N ASP A 191 5.94 24.46 1.18
CA ASP A 191 6.30 25.33 0.05
C ASP A 191 7.80 25.68 0.00
N GLU A 192 8.54 25.46 1.09
CA GLU A 192 9.98 25.67 1.18
C GLU A 192 10.80 24.56 0.50
N ALA A 193 10.18 23.42 0.24
CA ALA A 193 10.84 22.22 -0.25
C ALA A 193 10.53 21.97 -1.73
N ILE A 194 11.49 21.42 -2.48
CA ILE A 194 11.25 20.86 -3.81
C ILE A 194 10.23 19.72 -3.73
N ALA A 195 9.61 19.35 -4.85
CA ALA A 195 8.69 18.20 -4.84
C ALA A 195 9.45 16.88 -4.55
N PRO A 196 8.84 15.90 -3.87
CA PRO A 196 9.47 14.59 -3.62
C PRO A 196 9.96 13.90 -4.90
N GLU A 197 9.22 14.00 -6.01
CA GLU A 197 9.61 13.43 -7.30
C GLU A 197 10.90 14.07 -7.85
N GLU A 198 11.10 15.36 -7.59
CA GLU A 198 12.31 16.08 -7.97
C GLU A 198 13.49 15.66 -7.09
N ALA A 199 13.29 15.52 -5.77
CA ALA A 199 14.31 15.00 -4.85
C ALA A 199 14.76 13.57 -5.24
N ILE A 200 13.82 12.71 -5.62
CA ILE A 200 14.11 11.36 -6.12
C ILE A 200 14.97 11.41 -7.39
N GLU A 201 14.63 12.27 -8.36
CA GLU A 201 15.41 12.38 -9.59
C GLU A 201 16.82 12.94 -9.33
N ILE A 202 16.98 13.92 -8.42
CA ILE A 202 18.29 14.42 -8.01
C ILE A 202 19.13 13.29 -7.39
N ALA A 203 18.56 12.50 -6.48
CA ALA A 203 19.24 11.37 -5.86
C ALA A 203 19.65 10.31 -6.90
N LYS A 204 18.76 9.99 -7.83
CA LYS A 204 19.05 9.09 -8.95
C LYS A 204 20.23 9.56 -9.79
N GLN A 205 20.24 10.84 -10.17
CA GLN A 205 21.32 11.41 -10.99
C GLN A 205 22.66 11.39 -10.24
N LYS A 206 22.66 11.67 -8.94
CA LYS A 206 23.86 11.52 -8.09
C LYS A 206 24.39 10.09 -8.15
N LEU A 207 23.55 9.10 -7.84
CA LEU A 207 23.94 7.69 -7.77
C LEU A 207 24.44 7.16 -9.13
N LEU A 208 23.86 7.61 -10.24
CA LEU A 208 24.36 7.35 -11.60
C LEU A 208 25.74 7.99 -11.83
N SER A 209 25.88 9.27 -11.51
CA SER A 209 27.10 10.04 -11.78
C SER A 209 28.32 9.54 -11.01
N GLU A 210 28.10 8.99 -9.82
CA GLU A 210 29.13 8.40 -8.95
C GLU A 210 29.45 6.94 -9.34
N GLY A 211 28.67 6.35 -10.25
CA GLY A 211 28.78 4.94 -10.62
C GLY A 211 28.38 4.01 -9.47
N THR A 212 27.68 4.51 -8.45
CA THR A 212 27.19 3.73 -7.31
C THR A 212 26.15 2.71 -7.76
N LEU A 213 25.26 3.11 -8.68
CA LEU A 213 24.26 2.26 -9.30
C LEU A 213 24.22 2.48 -10.81
N THR A 214 23.90 1.42 -11.54
CA THR A 214 23.65 1.47 -12.98
C THR A 214 22.20 1.88 -13.27
N GLU A 215 21.92 2.31 -14.51
CA GLU A 215 20.54 2.59 -14.95
C GLU A 215 19.61 1.39 -14.79
N GLU A 216 20.11 0.18 -15.06
CA GLU A 216 19.33 -1.06 -14.90
C GLU A 216 18.98 -1.30 -13.43
N GLN A 217 19.94 -1.13 -12.52
CA GLN A 217 19.70 -1.30 -11.08
C GLN A 217 18.71 -0.25 -10.55
N LEU A 218 18.85 1.01 -10.95
CA LEU A 218 17.91 2.07 -10.56
C LEU A 218 16.51 1.84 -11.11
N PHE A 219 16.39 1.25 -12.31
CA PHE A 219 15.09 0.88 -12.87
C PHE A 219 14.41 -0.26 -12.09
N GLN A 220 15.19 -1.17 -11.53
CA GLN A 220 14.68 -2.31 -10.76
C GLN A 220 14.50 -2.00 -9.25
N ALA A 221 15.04 -0.87 -8.79
CA ALA A 221 15.05 -0.50 -7.39
C ALA A 221 13.64 -0.23 -6.85
N THR A 222 13.42 -0.65 -5.60
CA THR A 222 12.35 -0.06 -4.78
C THR A 222 12.86 1.28 -4.26
N VAL A 223 12.09 2.34 -4.47
CA VAL A 223 12.45 3.69 -4.03
C VAL A 223 11.54 4.11 -2.89
N MET A 224 12.15 4.58 -1.81
CA MET A 224 11.46 5.21 -0.70
C MET A 224 12.02 6.61 -0.48
N TRP A 225 11.18 7.52 -0.01
CA TRP A 225 11.59 8.85 0.37
C TRP A 225 10.94 9.22 1.69
N HIS A 226 11.70 9.95 2.50
CA HIS A 226 11.24 10.54 3.74
C HIS A 226 11.63 12.01 3.80
N TYR A 227 10.79 12.83 4.42
CA TYR A 227 11.14 14.19 4.79
C TYR A 227 11.11 14.28 6.30
N MET A 228 12.30 14.37 6.90
CA MET A 228 12.45 14.14 8.33
C MET A 228 13.59 14.93 8.94
N THR A 229 13.53 15.07 10.26
CA THR A 229 14.58 15.58 11.12
C THR A 229 14.64 14.72 12.39
N HIS A 230 15.59 14.97 13.27
CA HIS A 230 15.67 14.28 14.54
C HIS A 230 14.75 14.93 15.58
N ALA A 231 14.18 14.18 16.54
CA ALA A 231 13.28 14.71 17.55
C ALA A 231 13.88 15.86 18.39
N SER A 232 15.20 15.84 18.60
CA SER A 232 15.95 16.92 19.27
C SER A 232 15.99 18.23 18.49
N ASP A 233 15.63 18.24 17.20
CA ASP A 233 15.43 19.45 16.39
C ASP A 233 14.01 20.00 16.59
N VAL A 234 13.77 20.57 17.77
CA VAL A 234 12.46 21.05 18.22
C VAL A 234 11.86 22.10 17.28
N ASN A 235 12.70 22.93 16.66
CA ASN A 235 12.27 24.00 15.75
C ASN A 235 12.14 23.55 14.30
N ARG A 236 12.44 22.28 14.00
CA ARG A 236 12.37 21.71 12.63
C ARG A 236 13.28 22.44 11.62
N GLU A 237 14.40 22.98 12.08
CA GLU A 237 15.34 23.74 11.26
C GLU A 237 16.25 22.84 10.40
N LYS A 238 16.24 21.53 10.66
CA LYS A 238 17.11 20.55 10.01
C LYS A 238 16.35 19.49 9.22
N LEU A 239 15.12 19.80 8.79
CA LEU A 239 14.35 18.93 7.89
C LEU A 239 15.13 18.65 6.60
N GLN A 240 15.17 17.38 6.22
CA GLN A 240 15.94 16.87 5.09
C GLN A 240 15.14 15.80 4.35
N TYR A 241 15.36 15.73 3.05
CA TYR A 241 14.98 14.57 2.27
C TYR A 241 15.98 13.44 2.50
N TRP A 242 15.46 12.24 2.73
CA TRP A 242 16.20 10.99 2.74
C TRP A 242 15.63 10.06 1.68
N ILE A 243 16.37 9.86 0.60
CA ILE A 243 15.97 9.01 -0.51
C ILE A 243 16.73 7.69 -0.43
N THR A 244 16.00 6.58 -0.40
CA THR A 244 16.54 5.23 -0.32
C THR A 244 16.21 4.46 -1.59
N TYR A 245 17.24 3.91 -2.22
CA TYR A 245 17.13 2.94 -3.30
C TYR A 245 17.50 1.56 -2.77
N SER A 246 16.58 0.60 -2.83
CA SER A 246 16.84 -0.78 -2.44
C SER A 246 16.93 -1.69 -3.67
N VAL A 247 18.09 -2.33 -3.85
CA VAL A 247 18.43 -3.24 -4.95
C VAL A 247 19.14 -4.46 -4.37
N ASP A 248 18.72 -5.68 -4.71
CA ASP A 248 19.38 -6.93 -4.29
C ASP A 248 19.65 -7.03 -2.76
N ASN A 249 18.69 -6.61 -1.95
CA ASN A 249 18.80 -6.53 -0.48
C ASN A 249 19.89 -5.57 0.04
N GLN A 250 20.40 -4.68 -0.80
CA GLN A 250 21.25 -3.56 -0.42
C GLN A 250 20.47 -2.27 -0.55
N SER A 251 20.78 -1.31 0.32
CA SER A 251 20.12 -0.01 0.34
C SER A 251 21.15 1.10 0.17
N TYR A 252 20.85 2.03 -0.73
CA TYR A 252 21.68 3.17 -1.09
C TYR A 252 20.92 4.44 -0.75
N TYR A 253 21.57 5.36 -0.05
CA TYR A 253 20.92 6.51 0.53
C TYR A 253 21.48 7.79 -0.07
N THR A 254 20.62 8.78 -0.27
CA THR A 254 21.03 10.16 -0.54
C THR A 254 20.21 11.06 0.36
N ALA A 255 20.90 11.83 1.19
CA ALA A 255 20.29 12.88 1.99
C ALA A 255 20.48 14.24 1.30
N MET A 256 19.49 15.12 1.37
CA MET A 256 19.57 16.46 0.80
C MET A 256 18.71 17.46 1.57
N TRP A 257 19.08 18.73 1.49
CA TRP A 257 18.29 19.84 2.01
C TRP A 257 16.99 20.04 1.21
N PRO A 258 16.00 20.78 1.76
CA PRO A 258 14.73 21.04 1.09
C PRO A 258 14.85 21.68 -0.29
N ASP A 259 15.94 22.41 -0.55
CA ASP A 259 16.21 23.06 -1.84
C ASP A 259 16.84 22.12 -2.89
N GLY A 260 17.04 20.85 -2.57
CA GLY A 260 17.67 19.85 -3.42
C GLY A 260 19.19 19.77 -3.30
N THR A 261 19.81 20.57 -2.41
CA THR A 261 21.25 20.52 -2.19
C THR A 261 21.64 19.22 -1.45
N ILE A 262 22.37 18.35 -2.13
CA ILE A 262 22.87 17.07 -1.59
C ILE A 262 23.81 17.32 -0.39
N LEU A 263 23.58 16.55 0.67
CA LEU A 263 24.47 16.46 1.84
C LEU A 263 25.67 15.55 1.49
N GLN A 264 26.88 16.06 1.75
CA GLN A 264 28.13 15.32 1.53
C GLN A 264 28.52 14.46 2.73
#